data_AF-A0A3D0T547-F1
#
_entry.id   AF-A0A3D0T547-F1
#
_cell.length_a   1.000
_cell.length_b   1.000
_cell.length_c   1.000
_cell.angle_alpha   90.00
_cell.angle_beta   90.00
_cell.angle_gamma   90.00
#
_symmetry.space_group_name_H-M   'P 1'
#
loop_
_entity.id
_entity.type
_entity.pdbx_description
1 polymer ?
#
loop_
_entity_poly.entity_id
_entity_poly.type
_entity_poly.pdbx_seq_one_letter_code
_entity_poly.pdbx_strand_id
1 'polypeptide(L)'
;MNSYLKKIFIINSIFIFADSLFVPLYALFVVNIGGGAELAGILFGLKFAVTAAAEFFVIKMRDKYKLDEFLLKINFLIRGAAWLLLLFMPVIPVLVIAQIIIGVSEALGTPAVNALISENLDDKKHLREWGISQLTSYIPQAIAGALSGFIIALWGFQVLFLIMSILAFIALGLLSLHKKRSII
;
A
#
# COMPACT_ATOMS: atom_id res chain seq x y z
N MET A 1 11.15 20.34 -8.29
CA MET A 1 10.69 18.94 -8.29
C MET A 1 11.33 18.18 -9.42
N ASN A 2 12.27 17.30 -9.06
CA ASN A 2 13.01 16.50 -10.01
C ASN A 2 12.11 15.43 -10.68
N SER A 3 12.56 14.86 -11.78
CA SER A 3 11.78 13.87 -12.55
C SER A 3 11.61 12.53 -11.83
N TYR A 4 12.47 12.21 -10.87
CA TYR A 4 12.38 10.98 -10.07
C TYR A 4 11.24 11.08 -9.06
N LEU A 5 11.20 12.16 -8.28
CA LEU A 5 10.19 12.47 -7.29
C LEU A 5 8.79 12.52 -7.89
N LYS A 6 8.64 13.12 -9.08
CA LYS A 6 7.38 13.07 -9.85
C LYS A 6 6.91 11.65 -10.12
N LYS A 7 7.82 10.74 -10.48
CA LYS A 7 7.49 9.33 -10.75
C LYS A 7 7.10 8.60 -9.48
N ILE A 8 7.86 8.80 -8.39
CA ILE A 8 7.51 8.23 -7.09
C ILE A 8 6.12 8.68 -6.64
N PHE A 9 5.77 9.96 -6.82
CA PHE A 9 4.43 10.45 -6.53
C PHE A 9 3.35 9.75 -7.35
N ILE A 10 3.53 9.60 -8.67
CA ILE A 10 2.54 8.91 -9.53
C ILE A 10 2.38 7.45 -9.11
N ILE A 11 3.50 6.74 -8.91
CA ILE A 11 3.50 5.33 -8.50
C ILE A 11 2.83 5.17 -7.14
N ASN A 12 3.16 6.04 -6.18
CA ASN A 12 2.56 6.04 -4.85
C ASN A 12 1.06 6.36 -4.91
N SER A 13 0.62 7.31 -5.74
CA SER A 13 -0.81 7.60 -5.93
C SER A 13 -1.60 6.40 -6.44
N ILE A 14 -1.04 5.65 -7.40
CA ILE A 14 -1.67 4.43 -7.94
C ILE A 14 -1.82 3.39 -6.82
N PHE A 15 -0.77 3.17 -6.03
CA PHE A 15 -0.80 2.20 -4.94
C PHE A 15 -1.74 2.63 -3.80
N ILE A 16 -1.69 3.90 -3.38
CA ILE A 16 -2.57 4.45 -2.35
C ILE A 16 -4.03 4.37 -2.79
N PHE A 17 -4.33 4.68 -4.06
CA PHE A 17 -5.67 4.50 -4.61
C PHE A 17 -6.14 3.05 -4.40
N ALA A 18 -5.31 2.07 -4.79
CA ALA A 18 -5.61 0.66 -4.64
C ALA A 18 -5.85 0.26 -3.18
N ASP A 19 -4.95 0.63 -2.26
CA ASP A 19 -5.08 0.28 -0.83
C ASP A 19 -6.33 0.90 -0.20
N SER A 20 -6.63 2.14 -0.57
CA SER A 20 -7.75 2.92 -0.02
C SER A 20 -9.12 2.46 -0.50
N LEU A 21 -9.20 1.67 -1.58
CA LEU A 21 -10.46 1.09 -2.05
C LEU A 21 -11.11 0.16 -1.02
N PHE A 22 -10.31 -0.41 -0.10
CA PHE A 22 -10.81 -1.43 0.83
C PHE A 22 -11.05 -0.91 2.24
N VAL A 23 -10.29 0.09 2.68
CA VAL A 23 -10.34 0.63 4.06
C VAL A 23 -11.76 0.94 4.55
N PRO A 24 -12.60 1.74 3.85
CA PRO A 24 -13.93 2.10 4.36
C PRO A 24 -14.92 0.93 4.40
N LEU A 25 -14.64 -0.15 3.66
CA LEU A 25 -15.54 -1.30 3.48
C LEU A 25 -14.97 -2.59 4.06
N TYR A 26 -13.86 -2.49 4.79
CA TYR A 26 -13.18 -3.63 5.41
C TYR A 26 -14.09 -4.39 6.39
N ALA A 27 -14.76 -3.69 7.31
CA ALA A 27 -15.67 -4.33 8.25
C ALA A 27 -16.85 -5.03 7.54
N LEU A 28 -17.35 -4.42 6.46
CA LEU A 28 -18.40 -5.02 5.64
C LEU A 28 -17.93 -6.31 4.95
N PHE A 29 -16.68 -6.35 4.48
CA PHE A 29 -16.09 -7.58 3.95
C PHE A 29 -16.02 -8.70 4.99
N VAL A 30 -15.57 -8.38 6.21
CA VAL A 30 -15.49 -9.37 7.30
C VAL A 30 -16.86 -9.98 7.59
N VAL A 31 -17.92 -9.16 7.63
CA VAL A 31 -19.30 -9.63 7.78
C VAL A 31 -19.73 -10.46 6.58
N ASN A 32 -19.37 -10.06 5.37
CA ASN A 32 -19.72 -10.77 4.14
C ASN A 32 -19.16 -12.20 4.09
N ILE A 33 -18.01 -12.46 4.72
CA ILE A 33 -17.38 -13.79 4.80
C ILE A 33 -17.73 -14.57 6.08
N GLY A 34 -18.76 -14.14 6.82
CA GLY A 34 -19.29 -14.83 8.00
C GLY A 34 -18.69 -14.41 9.34
N GLY A 35 -17.96 -13.29 9.40
CA GLY A 35 -17.45 -12.71 10.65
C GLY A 35 -18.38 -11.68 11.28
N GLY A 36 -17.91 -11.04 12.36
CA GLY A 36 -18.59 -9.95 13.05
C GLY A 36 -17.74 -8.67 13.14
N ALA A 37 -18.31 -7.61 13.69
CA ALA A 37 -17.61 -6.32 13.88
C ALA A 37 -16.43 -6.45 14.85
N GLU A 38 -16.56 -7.29 15.86
CA GLU A 38 -15.52 -7.66 16.81
C GLU A 38 -14.32 -8.32 16.12
N LEU A 39 -14.58 -9.26 15.21
CA LEU A 39 -13.52 -9.92 14.44
C LEU A 39 -12.83 -8.93 13.50
N ALA A 40 -13.59 -8.04 12.87
CA ALA A 40 -13.02 -6.98 12.05
C ALA A 40 -12.07 -6.09 12.88
N GLY A 41 -12.50 -5.64 14.06
CA GLY A 41 -11.65 -4.86 14.97
C GLY A 41 -10.37 -5.60 15.38
N ILE A 42 -10.49 -6.87 15.76
CA ILE A 42 -9.34 -7.71 16.16
C ILE A 42 -8.35 -7.86 15.00
N LEU A 43 -8.82 -8.17 13.81
CA LEU A 43 -7.97 -8.40 12.64
C LEU A 43 -7.32 -7.11 12.13
N PHE A 44 -8.03 -5.98 12.19
CA PHE A 44 -7.45 -4.67 11.90
C PHE A 44 -6.34 -4.32 12.91
N GLY A 45 -6.58 -4.58 14.19
CA GLY A 45 -5.57 -4.43 15.25
C GLY A 45 -4.36 -5.35 15.04
N LEU A 46 -4.60 -6.61 14.68
CA LEU A 46 -3.55 -7.59 14.35
C LEU A 46 -2.64 -7.06 13.23
N LYS A 47 -3.21 -6.51 12.16
CA LYS A 47 -2.43 -5.92 11.07
C LYS A 47 -1.48 -4.84 11.58
N PHE A 48 -1.93 -3.94 12.45
CA PHE A 48 -1.07 -2.89 13.01
C PHE A 48 -0.05 -3.43 14.01
N ALA A 49 -0.42 -4.41 14.83
CA ALA A 49 0.54 -5.07 15.72
C ALA A 49 1.68 -5.74 14.94
N VAL A 50 1.36 -6.44 13.85
CA VAL A 50 2.34 -7.03 12.93
C VAL A 50 3.17 -5.95 12.23
N THR A 51 2.53 -4.85 11.79
CA THR A 51 3.23 -3.71 11.18
C THR A 51 4.28 -3.16 12.13
N ALA A 52 3.90 -2.84 13.37
CA ALA A 52 4.82 -2.27 14.37
C ALA A 52 5.98 -3.24 14.70
N ALA A 53 5.68 -4.53 14.85
CA ALA A 53 6.70 -5.54 15.09
C ALA A 53 7.68 -5.65 13.91
N ALA A 54 7.18 -5.68 12.68
CA ALA A 54 8.00 -5.76 11.47
C ALA A 54 8.83 -4.48 11.23
N GLU A 55 8.25 -3.30 11.47
CA GLU A 55 8.93 -2.00 11.31
C GLU A 55 10.19 -1.91 12.17
N PHE A 56 10.16 -2.43 13.40
CA PHE A 56 11.33 -2.48 14.27
C PHE A 56 12.54 -3.17 13.62
N PHE A 57 12.31 -4.25 12.85
CA PHE A 57 13.37 -4.94 12.12
C PHE A 57 13.77 -4.19 10.85
N VAL A 58 12.80 -3.61 10.13
CA VAL A 58 13.04 -2.86 8.89
C VAL A 58 13.91 -1.64 9.16
N ILE A 59 13.64 -0.88 10.23
CA ILE A 59 14.43 0.30 10.62
C ILE A 59 15.90 -0.08 10.83
N LYS A 60 16.17 -1.12 11.63
CA LYS A 60 17.55 -1.62 11.87
C LYS A 60 18.26 -2.05 10.60
N MET A 61 17.55 -2.66 9.66
CA MET A 61 18.12 -3.09 8.39
C MET A 61 18.45 -1.90 7.47
N ARG A 62 17.59 -0.87 7.47
CA ARG A 62 17.76 0.33 6.64
C ARG A 62 18.93 1.20 7.08
N ASP A 63 19.19 1.29 8.39
CA ASP A 63 20.38 2.02 8.91
C ASP A 63 21.69 1.47 8.33
N LYS A 64 21.70 0.18 7.94
CA LYS A 64 22.86 -0.51 7.39
C LYS A 64 22.89 -0.52 5.85
N TYR A 65 21.73 -0.48 5.18
CA TYR A 65 21.64 -0.65 3.73
C TYR A 65 20.57 0.28 3.10
N LYS A 66 20.95 0.99 2.02
CA LYS A 66 20.01 1.79 1.21
C LYS A 66 19.16 0.90 0.29
N LEU A 67 18.12 0.28 0.86
CA LEU A 67 17.26 -0.70 0.19
C LEU A 67 15.87 -0.19 -0.18
N ASP A 68 15.60 1.11 -0.04
CA ASP A 68 14.24 1.66 -0.07
C ASP A 68 13.45 1.30 -1.34
N GLU A 69 14.05 1.46 -2.51
CA GLU A 69 13.38 1.09 -3.77
C GLU A 69 13.10 -0.43 -3.84
N PHE A 70 13.98 -1.26 -3.30
CA PHE A 70 13.78 -2.71 -3.25
C PHE A 70 12.68 -3.09 -2.26
N LEU A 71 12.68 -2.51 -1.06
CA LEU A 71 11.65 -2.74 -0.04
C LEU A 71 10.27 -2.28 -0.54
N LEU A 72 10.20 -1.17 -1.26
CA LEU A 72 8.98 -0.68 -1.88
C LEU A 72 8.46 -1.63 -2.98
N LYS A 73 9.35 -2.21 -3.79
CA LYS A 73 8.99 -3.26 -4.76
C LYS A 73 8.43 -4.50 -4.06
N ILE A 74 9.09 -4.96 -2.99
CA ILE A 74 8.62 -6.09 -2.20
C ILE A 74 7.23 -5.79 -1.63
N ASN A 75 7.00 -4.60 -1.05
CA ASN A 75 5.69 -4.19 -0.57
C ASN A 75 4.60 -4.32 -1.64
N PHE A 76 4.81 -3.75 -2.83
CA PHE A 76 3.82 -3.82 -3.91
C PHE A 76 3.53 -5.25 -4.34
N LEU A 77 4.57 -6.09 -4.45
CA LEU A 77 4.43 -7.50 -4.81
C LEU A 77 3.59 -8.27 -3.78
N ILE A 78 3.95 -8.20 -2.50
CA ILE A 78 3.29 -8.98 -1.46
C ILE A 78 1.90 -8.44 -1.12
N ARG A 79 1.68 -7.12 -1.21
CA ARG A 79 0.36 -6.51 -1.04
C ARG A 79 -0.59 -6.94 -2.15
N GLY A 80 -0.14 -6.88 -3.41
CA GLY A 80 -0.91 -7.39 -4.55
C GLY A 80 -1.22 -8.89 -4.44
N ALA A 81 -0.25 -9.69 -3.99
CA ALA A 81 -0.46 -11.12 -3.75
C ALA A 81 -1.47 -11.40 -2.62
N ALA A 82 -1.45 -10.62 -1.53
CA ALA A 82 -2.42 -10.75 -0.45
C ALA A 82 -3.85 -10.44 -0.92
N TRP A 83 -4.03 -9.44 -1.77
CA TRP A 83 -5.35 -9.14 -2.36
C TRP A 83 -5.80 -10.20 -3.35
N LEU A 84 -4.90 -10.77 -4.17
CA LEU A 84 -5.23 -11.94 -5.00
C LEU A 84 -5.66 -13.14 -4.15
N LEU A 85 -5.00 -13.37 -3.02
CA LEU A 85 -5.36 -14.45 -2.12
C LEU A 85 -6.81 -14.29 -1.60
N LEU A 86 -7.21 -13.07 -1.24
CA LEU A 86 -8.59 -12.75 -0.84
C LEU A 86 -9.60 -12.85 -1.98
N LEU A 87 -9.18 -12.58 -3.22
CA LEU A 87 -10.02 -12.75 -4.40
C LEU A 87 -10.44 -14.21 -4.59
N PHE A 88 -9.50 -15.14 -4.47
CA PHE A 88 -9.76 -16.57 -4.73
C PHE A 88 -10.32 -17.31 -3.53
N MET A 89 -9.97 -16.91 -2.30
CA MET A 89 -10.35 -17.61 -1.08
C MET A 89 -10.84 -16.65 0.02
N PRO A 90 -12.02 -16.04 -0.14
CA PRO A 90 -12.56 -15.07 0.82
C PRO A 90 -13.15 -15.76 2.06
N VAL A 91 -12.30 -16.34 2.90
CA VAL A 91 -12.69 -17.00 4.17
C VAL A 91 -11.84 -16.48 5.34
N ILE A 92 -12.38 -16.56 6.56
CA ILE A 92 -11.75 -15.99 7.75
C ILE A 92 -10.29 -16.42 7.96
N PRO A 93 -9.90 -17.71 7.87
CA PRO A 93 -8.51 -18.11 8.05
C PRO A 93 -7.56 -17.45 7.04
N VAL A 94 -8.01 -17.30 5.79
CA VAL A 94 -7.25 -16.64 4.73
C VAL A 94 -7.15 -15.15 5.00
N LEU A 95 -8.21 -14.51 5.52
CA LEU A 95 -8.16 -13.11 5.93
C LEU A 95 -7.15 -12.87 7.05
N VAL A 96 -7.06 -13.76 8.04
CA VAL A 96 -6.04 -13.68 9.11
C VAL A 96 -4.63 -13.65 8.50
N ILE A 97 -4.33 -14.59 7.60
CA ILE A 97 -3.04 -14.66 6.90
C ILE A 97 -2.81 -13.39 6.07
N ALA A 98 -3.83 -12.93 5.33
CA ALA A 98 -3.76 -11.72 4.54
C ALA A 98 -3.45 -10.49 5.42
N GLN A 99 -4.06 -10.33 6.59
CA GLN A 99 -3.78 -9.21 7.50
C GLN A 99 -2.34 -9.23 8.03
N ILE A 100 -1.77 -10.41 8.28
CA ILE A 100 -0.36 -10.55 8.65
C ILE A 100 0.54 -10.11 7.49
N ILE A 101 0.30 -10.61 6.27
CA ILE A 101 1.07 -10.23 5.07
C ILE A 101 0.95 -8.73 4.80
N ILE A 102 -0.26 -8.19 4.88
CA ILE A 102 -0.55 -6.76 4.73
C ILE A 102 0.24 -5.96 5.78
N GLY A 103 0.24 -6.38 7.04
CA GLY A 103 1.01 -5.72 8.10
C GLY A 103 2.51 -5.71 7.83
N VAL A 104 3.10 -6.84 7.43
CA VAL A 104 4.52 -6.92 7.06
C VAL A 104 4.81 -6.01 5.86
N SER A 105 3.93 -5.99 4.87
CA SER A 105 4.12 -5.16 3.68
C SER A 105 4.06 -3.66 3.96
N GLU A 106 3.17 -3.24 4.86
CA GLU A 106 3.09 -1.86 5.34
C GLU A 106 4.42 -1.41 5.93
N ALA A 107 5.00 -2.25 6.79
CA ALA A 107 6.28 -2.01 7.44
C ALA A 107 7.45 -1.88 6.46
N LEU A 108 7.36 -2.50 5.28
CA LEU A 108 8.36 -2.39 4.23
C LEU A 108 8.13 -1.17 3.34
N GLY A 109 6.87 -0.86 3.03
CA GLY A 109 6.49 0.14 2.03
C GLY A 109 6.51 1.57 2.55
N THR A 110 5.88 1.83 3.69
CA THR A 110 5.67 3.17 4.24
C THR A 110 6.98 3.89 4.58
N PRO A 111 7.92 3.29 5.35
CA PRO A 111 9.21 3.94 5.58
C PRO A 111 10.06 4.07 4.31
N ALA A 112 9.95 3.13 3.37
CA ALA A 112 10.70 3.17 2.12
C ALA A 112 10.25 4.32 1.21
N VAL A 113 8.94 4.48 0.98
CA VAL A 113 8.43 5.58 0.13
C VAL A 113 8.71 6.94 0.75
N ASN A 114 8.56 7.08 2.08
CA ASN A 114 8.86 8.32 2.79
C ASN A 114 10.33 8.69 2.63
N ALA A 115 11.25 7.73 2.74
CA ALA A 115 12.66 7.98 2.54
C ALA A 115 13.01 8.36 1.08
N LEU A 116 12.46 7.65 0.10
CA LEU A 116 12.66 8.00 -1.32
C LEU A 116 12.19 9.42 -1.63
N ILE A 117 11.10 9.86 -1.00
CA ILE A 117 10.60 11.23 -1.13
C ILE A 117 11.56 12.19 -0.45
N SER A 118 11.85 11.99 0.85
CA SER A 118 12.71 12.87 1.65
C SER A 118 14.11 13.05 1.08
N GLU A 119 14.75 11.98 0.59
CA GLU A 119 16.08 12.03 -0.05
C GLU A 119 16.08 12.83 -1.38
N ASN A 120 14.91 13.10 -1.97
CA ASN A 120 14.77 13.75 -3.28
C ASN A 120 14.10 15.13 -3.24
N LEU A 121 13.79 15.64 -2.04
CA LEU A 121 13.27 17.00 -1.88
C LEU A 121 14.33 18.05 -2.22
N ASP A 122 13.90 19.13 -2.87
CA ASP A 122 14.73 20.32 -3.08
C ASP A 122 14.73 21.17 -1.79
N ASP A 123 15.90 21.42 -1.20
CA ASP A 123 16.06 22.16 0.07
C ASP A 123 15.28 23.50 0.07
N LYS A 124 15.28 24.20 -1.06
CA LYS A 124 14.62 25.51 -1.21
C LYS A 124 13.09 25.41 -1.34
N LYS A 125 12.56 24.21 -1.60
CA LYS A 125 11.14 23.95 -1.89
C LYS A 125 10.57 22.78 -1.08
N HIS A 126 11.29 22.31 -0.06
CA HIS A 126 10.95 21.11 0.71
C HIS A 126 9.50 21.13 1.23
N LEU A 127 9.04 22.26 1.79
CA LEU A 127 7.67 22.40 2.30
C LEU A 127 6.62 22.23 1.19
N ARG A 128 6.88 22.83 0.02
CA ARG A 128 5.98 22.73 -1.14
C ARG A 128 5.94 21.32 -1.69
N GLU A 129 7.10 20.68 -1.84
CA GLU A 129 7.21 19.32 -2.40
C GLU A 129 6.64 18.27 -1.45
N TRP A 130 6.83 18.43 -0.13
CA TRP A 130 6.17 17.61 0.87
C TRP A 130 4.65 17.81 0.87
N GLY A 131 4.18 19.05 0.75
CA GLY A 131 2.76 19.34 0.59
C GLY A 131 2.16 18.68 -0.66
N ILE A 132 2.88 18.67 -1.78
CA ILE A 132 2.46 17.94 -2.99
C ILE A 132 2.40 16.44 -2.72
N SER A 133 3.36 15.86 -1.98
CA SER A 133 3.32 14.46 -1.58
C SER A 133 2.05 14.10 -0.81
N GLN A 134 1.60 14.97 0.09
CA GLN A 134 0.34 14.78 0.82
C GLN A 134 -0.87 14.80 -0.12
N LEU A 135 -0.92 15.74 -1.07
CA LEU A 135 -1.98 15.79 -2.09
C LEU A 135 -2.00 14.52 -2.95
N THR A 136 -0.83 13.99 -3.30
CA THR A 136 -0.70 12.73 -4.05
C THR A 136 -1.13 11.50 -3.26
N SER A 137 -1.44 11.65 -1.96
CA SER A 137 -1.99 10.61 -1.10
C SER A 137 -3.49 10.82 -0.85
N TYR A 138 -3.90 12.04 -0.48
CA TYR A 138 -5.29 12.33 -0.12
C TYR A 138 -6.25 12.35 -1.31
N ILE A 139 -5.83 12.82 -2.48
CA ILE A 139 -6.69 12.83 -3.66
C ILE A 139 -7.04 11.38 -4.06
N PRO A 140 -6.07 10.46 -4.22
CA PRO A 140 -6.37 9.04 -4.42
C PRO A 140 -7.26 8.42 -3.34
N GLN A 141 -7.00 8.70 -2.06
CA GLN A 141 -7.80 8.20 -0.94
C GLN A 141 -9.26 8.64 -1.04
N ALA A 142 -9.51 9.92 -1.32
CA ALA A 142 -10.85 10.47 -1.43
C ALA A 142 -11.63 9.83 -2.60
N ILE A 143 -10.97 9.70 -3.76
CA ILE A 143 -11.60 9.08 -4.94
C ILE A 143 -11.86 7.58 -4.67
N ALA A 144 -10.89 6.86 -4.11
CA ALA A 144 -11.04 5.44 -3.78
C ALA A 144 -12.15 5.22 -2.75
N GLY A 145 -12.22 6.05 -1.71
CA GLY A 145 -13.28 6.01 -0.72
C GLY A 145 -14.67 6.17 -1.35
N ALA A 146 -14.83 7.15 -2.24
CA ALA A 146 -16.08 7.37 -2.95
C ALA A 146 -16.45 6.22 -3.91
N LEU A 147 -15.48 5.67 -4.65
CA LEU A 147 -15.73 4.65 -5.68
C LEU A 147 -15.90 3.24 -5.12
N SER A 148 -15.27 2.93 -3.99
CA SER A 148 -15.26 1.59 -3.40
C SER A 148 -16.65 1.00 -3.19
N GLY A 149 -17.59 1.81 -2.70
CA GLY A 149 -18.98 1.39 -2.46
C GLY A 149 -19.72 1.02 -3.74
N PHE A 150 -19.54 1.80 -4.81
CA PHE A 150 -20.15 1.51 -6.11
C PHE A 150 -19.56 0.24 -6.73
N ILE A 151 -18.24 0.04 -6.62
CA ILE A 151 -17.59 -1.16 -7.16
C ILE A 151 -18.17 -2.41 -6.49
N ILE A 152 -18.29 -2.41 -5.16
CA ILE A 152 -18.81 -3.56 -4.42
C ILE A 152 -20.30 -3.75 -4.66
N ALA A 153 -21.09 -2.68 -4.73
CA ALA A 153 -22.53 -2.78 -4.98
C ALA A 153 -22.85 -3.39 -6.35
N LEU A 154 -22.04 -3.11 -7.38
CA LEU A 154 -22.26 -3.58 -8.74
C LEU A 154 -21.58 -4.93 -9.04
N TRP A 155 -20.38 -5.14 -8.50
CA TRP A 155 -19.52 -6.27 -8.89
C TRP A 155 -18.97 -7.08 -7.72
N GLY A 156 -19.24 -6.68 -6.48
CA GLY A 156 -18.80 -7.38 -5.28
C GLY A 156 -17.32 -7.20 -4.92
N PHE A 157 -16.92 -7.80 -3.80
CA PHE A 157 -15.55 -7.72 -3.28
C PHE A 157 -14.50 -8.39 -4.17
N GLN A 158 -14.87 -9.42 -4.94
CA GLN A 158 -13.94 -10.12 -5.83
C GLN A 158 -13.36 -9.18 -6.90
N VAL A 159 -14.20 -8.38 -7.55
CA VAL A 159 -13.75 -7.40 -8.55
C VAL A 159 -12.95 -6.27 -7.91
N LEU A 160 -13.31 -5.85 -6.69
CA LEU A 160 -12.51 -4.89 -5.93
C LEU A 160 -11.09 -5.40 -5.72
N PHE A 161 -10.92 -6.62 -5.18
CA PHE A 161 -9.59 -7.19 -4.94
C PHE A 161 -8.79 -7.43 -6.23
N LEU A 162 -9.47 -7.72 -7.35
CA LEU A 162 -8.82 -7.84 -8.66
C LEU A 162 -8.21 -6.51 -9.09
N ILE A 163 -9.00 -5.42 -9.04
CA ILE A 163 -8.57 -4.07 -9.38
C ILE A 163 -7.39 -3.67 -8.49
N MET A 164 -7.51 -3.87 -7.18
CA MET A 164 -6.46 -3.55 -6.22
C MET A 164 -5.15 -4.28 -6.55
N SER A 165 -5.23 -5.59 -6.82
CA SER A 165 -4.07 -6.42 -7.16
C SER A 165 -3.40 -5.95 -8.45
N ILE A 166 -4.18 -5.70 -9.51
CA ILE A 166 -3.67 -5.20 -10.79
C ILE A 166 -2.94 -3.87 -10.59
N LEU A 167 -3.53 -2.93 -9.84
CA LEU A 167 -2.92 -1.63 -9.60
C LEU A 167 -1.63 -1.73 -8.77
N ALA A 168 -1.56 -2.62 -7.79
CA ALA A 168 -0.31 -2.90 -7.06
C ALA A 168 0.78 -3.43 -7.99
N PHE A 169 0.45 -4.37 -8.90
CA PHE A 169 1.41 -4.89 -9.88
C PHE A 169 1.79 -3.86 -10.95
N ILE A 170 0.88 -2.96 -11.35
CA ILE A 170 1.21 -1.82 -12.20
C ILE A 170 2.21 -0.90 -11.50
N ALA A 171 1.99 -0.57 -10.23
CA ALA A 171 2.93 0.23 -9.43
C ALA A 171 4.31 -0.45 -9.34
N LEU A 172 4.34 -1.76 -9.11
CA LEU A 172 5.56 -2.58 -9.15
C LEU A 172 6.27 -2.53 -10.51
N GLY A 173 5.53 -2.71 -11.61
CA GLY A 173 6.05 -2.68 -12.97
C GLY A 173 6.65 -1.31 -13.30
N LEU A 174 5.93 -0.23 -13.01
CA LEU A 174 6.40 1.14 -13.22
C LEU A 174 7.66 1.45 -12.42
N LEU A 175 7.74 0.99 -11.17
CA LEU A 175 8.93 1.15 -10.34
C LEU A 175 10.11 0.30 -10.84
N SER A 176 9.86 -0.89 -11.37
CA SER A 176 10.89 -1.82 -11.85
C SER A 176 11.48 -1.43 -13.20
N LEU A 177 10.69 -0.79 -14.08
CA LEU A 177 11.15 -0.24 -15.35
C LEU A 177 12.04 1.00 -15.17
N HIS A 178 12.12 1.54 -13.96
CA HIS A 178 13.02 2.62 -13.64
C HIS A 178 14.45 2.10 -13.47
N LYS A 179 15.30 2.25 -14.50
CA LYS A 179 16.74 2.16 -14.30
C LYS A 179 17.21 3.40 -13.54
N LYS A 180 17.66 3.21 -12.31
CA LYS A 180 18.51 4.18 -11.61
C LYS A 180 19.64 4.54 -12.58
N ARG A 181 19.79 5.82 -12.94
CA ARG A 181 21.02 6.26 -13.62
C ARG A 181 22.14 5.95 -12.63
N SER A 182 22.90 4.91 -12.94
CA SER A 182 24.15 4.58 -12.26
C SER A 182 25.00 5.83 -12.30
N ILE A 183 25.16 6.49 -11.16
CA ILE A 183 26.26 7.43 -10.97
C ILE A 183 27.45 6.52 -10.62
N ILE A 184 28.06 5.97 -11.67
CA ILE A 184 29.45 5.51 -11.67
C ILE A 184 30.11 6.31 -12.78
#